data_AF-A0A7X3HG54-F1
#
_entry.id   AF-A0A7X3HG54-F1
#
_cell.length_a   1.000
_cell.length_b   1.000
_cell.length_c   1.000
_cell.angle_alpha   90.00
_cell.angle_beta   90.00
_cell.angle_gamma   90.00
#
_symmetry.space_group_name_H-M   'P 1'
#
loop_
_entity.id
_entity.type
_entity.pdbx_description
1 polymer ?
#
loop_
_entity_poly.entity_id
_entity_poly.type
_entity_poly.pdbx_seq_one_letter_code
_entity_poly.pdbx_strand_id
1 'polypeptide(L)'
;MDEKIIKSRKRVQDYGEVFTPLSTVKNMLDQSEIRDGTESITTTFLEPSAGEGAFLVEILRRKMKVALSQSKSADEFDDKSLVALSTLYGIELMEDNV
;
A
#
# COMPACT_ATOMS: atom_id res chain seq x y z
N MET A 1 -0.66 22.05 -1.06
CA MET A 1 0.70 21.90 -0.51
C MET A 1 1.41 20.92 -1.41
N ASP A 2 2.62 21.26 -1.84
CA ASP A 2 3.42 20.35 -2.66
C ASP A 2 3.78 19.11 -1.83
N GLU A 3 3.72 17.94 -2.47
CA GLU A 3 4.03 16.67 -1.82
C GLU A 3 5.53 16.63 -1.49
N LYS A 4 5.88 16.29 -0.25
CA LYS A 4 7.27 16.17 0.17
C LYS A 4 7.85 14.91 -0.49
N ILE A 5 8.94 15.05 -1.26
CA ILE A 5 9.53 13.93 -2.02
C ILE A 5 10.75 13.29 -1.34
N ILE A 6 11.35 13.95 -0.34
CA ILE A 6 12.48 13.41 0.43
C ILE A 6 12.39 13.88 1.89
N LYS A 7 12.77 13.02 2.85
CA LYS A 7 12.84 13.39 4.28
C LYS A 7 14.04 14.31 4.56
N SER A 8 15.21 13.95 4.04
CA SER A 8 16.46 14.73 4.12
C SER A 8 17.43 14.32 3.02
N ARG A 9 18.36 15.21 2.64
CA ARG A 9 19.44 14.87 1.68
C ARG A 9 20.36 13.76 2.17
N LYS A 10 20.60 13.70 3.49
CA LYS A 10 21.44 12.65 4.10
C LYS A 10 20.84 11.26 3.90
N ARG A 11 19.53 11.10 4.11
CA ARG A 11 18.86 9.80 3.90
C ARG A 11 18.82 9.36 2.44
N VAL A 12 18.70 10.32 1.51
CA VAL A 12 18.86 10.03 0.07
C VAL A 12 20.28 9.51 -0.22
N GLN A 13 21.31 10.16 0.31
CA GLN A 13 22.71 9.76 0.06
C GLN A 13 23.08 8.43 0.71
N ASP A 14 22.66 8.22 1.97
CA ASP A 14 23.06 7.06 2.76
C ASP A 14 22.22 5.81 2.45
N TYR A 15 20.92 5.99 2.15
CA TYR A 15 19.94 4.90 2.08
C TYR A 15 19.08 4.91 0.81
N GLY A 16 19.22 5.91 -0.07
CA GLY A 16 18.36 6.04 -1.25
C GLY A 16 16.90 6.37 -0.93
N GLU A 17 16.59 6.85 0.28
CA GLU A 17 15.21 7.10 0.68
C GLU A 17 14.59 8.25 -0.10
N VAL A 18 13.51 7.95 -0.80
CA VAL A 18 12.63 8.91 -1.48
C VAL A 18 11.18 8.56 -1.19
N PHE A 19 10.31 9.56 -1.18
CA PHE A 19 8.88 9.36 -1.07
C PHE A 19 8.27 9.26 -2.46
N THR A 20 7.59 8.15 -2.72
CA THR A 20 6.87 7.95 -3.98
C THR A 20 5.61 8.84 -3.97
N PRO A 21 5.46 9.78 -4.94
CA PRO A 21 4.27 10.60 -5.03
C PRO A 21 3.01 9.76 -5.18
N LEU A 22 1.90 10.18 -4.58
CA LEU A 22 0.64 9.43 -4.64
C LEU A 22 0.14 9.21 -6.08
N SER A 23 0.40 10.16 -6.98
CA SER A 23 0.07 10.02 -8.40
C SER A 23 0.84 8.88 -9.06
N THR A 24 2.14 8.74 -8.75
CA THR A 24 2.98 7.64 -9.23
C THR A 24 2.49 6.30 -8.69
N VAL A 25 2.18 6.23 -7.38
CA VAL A 25 1.62 5.01 -6.77
C VAL A 25 0.34 4.58 -7.49
N LYS A 26 -0.60 5.50 -7.70
CA LYS A 26 -1.86 5.22 -8.40
C LYS A 26 -1.63 4.76 -9.84
N ASN A 27 -0.79 5.47 -10.59
CA ASN A 27 -0.48 5.12 -11.98
C ASN A 27 0.11 3.72 -12.10
N MET A 28 0.99 3.32 -11.18
CA MET A 28 1.55 1.97 -11.15
C MET A 28 0.50 0.92 -10.80
N LEU A 29 -0.33 1.15 -9.78
CA LEU A 29 -1.39 0.22 -9.39
C LEU A 29 -2.54 0.12 -10.41
N ASP A 30 -2.67 1.09 -11.32
CA ASP A 30 -3.68 1.12 -12.39
C ASP A 30 -3.23 0.38 -13.67
N GLN A 31 -1.98 -0.09 -13.72
CA GLN A 31 -1.51 -0.98 -14.79
C GLN A 31 -2.33 -2.27 -14.80
N SER A 32 -2.71 -2.74 -15.99
CA SER A 32 -3.62 -3.89 -16.17
C SER A 32 -3.16 -5.15 -15.44
N GLU A 33 -1.85 -5.37 -15.39
CA GLU A 33 -1.19 -6.53 -14.80
C GLU A 33 -1.26 -6.53 -13.26
N ILE A 34 -1.52 -5.37 -12.66
CA ILE A 34 -1.52 -5.16 -11.20
C ILE A 34 -2.94 -4.89 -10.69
N ARG A 35 -3.72 -4.12 -11.44
CA ARG A 35 -5.04 -3.62 -11.04
C ARG A 35 -5.95 -4.73 -10.55
N ASP A 36 -6.09 -5.80 -11.32
CA ASP A 36 -6.97 -6.92 -11.00
C ASP A 36 -6.57 -7.59 -9.67
N GLY A 37 -5.26 -7.62 -9.35
CA GLY A 37 -4.76 -8.09 -8.07
C GLY A 37 -5.17 -7.19 -6.90
N THR A 38 -5.22 -5.88 -7.10
CA THR A 38 -5.66 -4.91 -6.07
C THR A 38 -7.17 -4.96 -5.80
N GLU A 39 -7.93 -5.54 -6.73
CA GLU A 39 -9.38 -5.73 -6.65
C GLU A 39 -9.80 -7.07 -6.03
N SER A 40 -8.82 -7.86 -5.55
CA SER A 40 -9.03 -9.11 -4.82
C SER A 40 -8.64 -8.96 -3.36
N ILE A 41 -9.51 -9.34 -2.42
CA ILE A 41 -9.19 -9.30 -0.99
C ILE A 41 -8.18 -10.37 -0.56
N THR A 42 -7.97 -11.42 -1.37
CA THR A 42 -7.10 -12.56 -1.03
C THR A 42 -5.73 -12.54 -1.72
N THR A 43 -5.54 -11.72 -2.76
CA THR A 43 -4.25 -11.62 -3.46
C THR A 43 -3.18 -11.02 -2.56
N THR A 44 -2.02 -11.66 -2.44
CA THR A 44 -0.91 -11.17 -1.61
C THR A 44 -0.04 -10.17 -2.36
N PHE A 45 0.41 -9.13 -1.65
CA PHE A 45 1.40 -8.16 -2.15
C PHE A 45 2.60 -8.12 -1.21
N LEU A 46 3.80 -8.09 -1.79
CA LEU A 46 5.05 -7.88 -1.07
C LEU A 46 5.71 -6.61 -1.60
N GLU A 47 5.95 -5.65 -0.71
CA GLU A 47 6.80 -4.51 -0.98
C GLU A 47 8.13 -4.67 -0.23
N PRO A 48 9.23 -4.99 -0.92
CA PRO A 48 10.53 -5.29 -0.29
C PRO A 48 11.28 -4.04 0.19
N SER A 49 10.77 -2.84 -0.12
CA SER A 49 11.32 -1.54 0.27
C SER A 49 10.19 -0.58 0.66
N ALA A 50 9.45 -0.94 1.71
CA ALA A 50 8.16 -0.33 2.01
C ALA A 50 8.23 1.18 2.30
N GLY A 51 9.35 1.69 2.82
CA GLY A 51 9.45 3.06 3.30
C GLY A 51 8.32 3.37 4.27
N GLU A 52 7.60 4.46 4.05
CA GLU A 52 6.39 4.83 4.82
C GLU A 52 5.12 4.07 4.35
N GLY A 53 5.26 3.05 3.51
CA GLY A 53 4.18 2.14 3.11
C GLY A 53 3.25 2.68 2.02
N ALA A 54 3.67 3.65 1.21
CA ALA A 54 2.81 4.35 0.24
C ALA A 54 2.01 3.40 -0.67
N PHE A 55 2.64 2.35 -1.21
CA PHE A 55 1.97 1.33 -2.01
C PHE A 55 1.02 0.46 -1.18
N LEU A 56 1.48 -0.07 -0.04
CA LEU A 56 0.68 -0.96 0.81
C LEU A 56 -0.57 -0.27 1.32
N VAL A 57 -0.48 1.00 1.71
CA VAL A 57 -1.63 1.81 2.14
C VAL A 57 -2.63 1.99 1.02
N GLU A 58 -2.19 2.30 -0.20
CA GLU A 58 -3.10 2.49 -1.33
C GLU A 58 -3.73 1.16 -1.79
N ILE A 59 -2.97 0.05 -1.77
CA ILE A 59 -3.50 -1.30 -2.04
C ILE A 59 -4.54 -1.67 -0.97
N LEU A 60 -4.27 -1.42 0.31
CA LEU A 60 -5.22 -1.68 1.39
C LEU A 60 -6.52 -0.89 1.16
N ARG A 61 -6.43 0.41 0.81
CA ARG A 61 -7.61 1.22 0.49
C ARG A 61 -8.44 0.64 -0.65
N ARG A 62 -7.80 0.14 -1.71
CA ARG A 62 -8.51 -0.52 -2.83
C ARG A 62 -9.20 -1.80 -2.36
N LYS A 63 -8.49 -2.65 -1.62
CA LYS A 63 -9.05 -3.89 -1.05
C LYS A 63 -10.20 -3.63 -0.06
N MET A 64 -10.13 -2.56 0.73
CA MET A 64 -11.22 -2.18 1.64
C MET A 64 -12.51 -1.81 0.90
N LYS A 65 -12.40 -1.17 -0.26
CA LYS A 65 -13.58 -0.91 -1.11
C LYS A 65 -14.20 -2.21 -1.63
N VAL A 66 -13.38 -3.20 -1.96
CA VAL A 66 -13.84 -4.53 -2.37
C VAL A 66 -14.46 -5.29 -1.20
N ALA A 67 -13.80 -5.29 -0.03
CA ALA A 67 -14.34 -5.91 1.17
C ALA A 67 -15.71 -5.33 1.51
N LEU A 68 -15.87 -4.01 1.41
CA LEU A 68 -17.15 -3.32 1.62
C LEU A 68 -18.20 -3.73 0.58
N SER A 69 -17.85 -3.74 -0.71
CA SER A 69 -18.80 -4.08 -1.78
C SER A 69 -19.26 -5.54 -1.74
N GLN A 70 -18.44 -6.44 -1.19
CA GLN A 70 -18.76 -7.85 -1.04
C GLN A 70 -19.51 -8.16 0.28
N SER A 71 -19.70 -7.20 1.17
CA SER A 71 -20.25 -7.43 2.51
C SER A 71 -21.69 -6.97 2.64
N LYS A 72 -22.50 -7.76 3.35
CA LYS A 72 -23.92 -7.48 3.61
C LYS A 72 -24.19 -6.96 5.02
N SER A 73 -23.19 -7.02 5.90
CA SER A 73 -23.24 -6.59 7.30
C SER A 73 -21.90 -6.00 7.73
N ALA A 74 -21.88 -5.36 8.90
CA ALA A 74 -20.65 -4.89 9.54
C ALA A 74 -19.72 -6.07 9.88
N ASP A 75 -20.25 -7.15 10.46
CA ASP A 75 -19.45 -8.33 10.81
C ASP A 75 -18.77 -8.97 9.58
N GLU A 76 -19.49 -9.09 8.45
CA GLU A 76 -18.89 -9.57 7.21
C GLU A 76 -17.82 -8.63 6.67
N PHE A 77 -18.01 -7.31 6.85
CA PHE A 77 -17.02 -6.33 6.43
C PHE A 77 -15.78 -6.40 7.31
N ASP A 78 -15.93 -6.58 8.62
CA ASP A 78 -14.83 -6.75 9.57
C ASP A 78 -14.00 -8.00 9.20
N ASP A 79 -14.66 -9.15 8.99
CA ASP A 79 -13.99 -10.38 8.58
C ASP A 79 -13.22 -10.22 7.26
N LYS A 80 -13.86 -9.64 6.23
CA LYS A 80 -13.20 -9.41 4.93
C LYS A 80 -12.08 -8.36 5.01
N SER A 81 -12.21 -7.38 5.89
CA SER A 81 -11.17 -6.38 6.13
C SER A 81 -9.94 -7.01 6.77
N LEU A 82 -10.12 -7.92 7.73
CA LEU A 82 -9.01 -8.69 8.32
C LEU A 82 -8.32 -9.56 7.27
N VAL A 83 -9.08 -10.23 6.40
CA VAL A 83 -8.51 -10.98 5.27
C VAL A 83 -7.67 -10.04 4.38
N ALA A 84 -8.25 -8.93 3.92
CA ALA A 84 -7.55 -7.96 3.08
C ALA A 84 -6.24 -7.46 3.72
N LEU A 85 -6.26 -7.14 5.02
CA LEU A 85 -5.08 -6.69 5.76
C LEU A 85 -4.00 -7.77 5.85
N SER A 86 -4.39 -9.03 6.09
CA SER A 86 -3.46 -10.18 6.21
C SER A 86 -2.70 -10.53 4.92
N THR A 87 -3.08 -9.92 3.80
CA THR A 87 -2.47 -10.16 2.48
C THR A 87 -1.32 -9.20 2.12
N LEU A 88 -1.01 -8.24 2.99
CA LEU A 88 -0.03 -7.20 2.70
C LEU A 88 1.25 -7.39 3.52
N TYR A 89 2.38 -7.45 2.83
CA TYR A 89 3.69 -7.68 3.42
C TYR A 89 4.64 -6.56 3.02
N GLY A 90 5.34 -6.00 4.00
CA GLY A 90 6.36 -4.96 3.80
C GLY A 90 7.67 -5.37 4.45
N ILE A 91 8.79 -5.09 3.77
CA ILE A 91 10.13 -5.14 4.36
C ILE A 91 10.65 -3.71 4.34
N GLU A 92 11.18 -3.25 5.47
CA GLU A 92 11.75 -1.92 5.61
C GLU A 92 13.03 -1.99 6.44
N LEU A 93 14.05 -1.24 6.02
CA LEU A 93 15.35 -1.21 6.67
C LEU A 93 15.38 -0.24 7.86
N MET A 94 14.71 0.90 7.74
CA MET A 94 14.78 1.98 8.71
C MET A 94 13.60 1.88 9.68
N GLU A 95 13.90 1.56 10.94
CA GLU A 95 12.89 1.39 12.00
C GLU A 95 11.98 2.63 12.18
N ASP A 96 12.48 3.84 11.88
CA ASP A 96 11.69 5.09 12.01
C ASP A 96 10.64 5.30 10.90
N ASN A 97 10.54 4.35 9.96
CA ASN A 97 9.51 4.32 8.93
C ASN A 97 8.38 3.31 9.22
N VAL A 98 8.53 2.46 10.26
CA VAL A 98 7.56 1.41 10.65
C VAL A 98 6.75 1.83 11.88
#